data_AF-A0AB36T1M1-F1
#
_entry.id   AF-A0AB36T1M1-F1
#
_cell.length_a   1.000
_cell.length_b   1.000
_cell.length_c   1.000
_cell.angle_alpha   90.00
_cell.angle_beta   90.00
_cell.angle_gamma   90.00
#
_symmetry.space_group_name_H-M   'P 1'
#
loop_
_entity.id
_entity.type
_entity.pdbx_description
1 polymer ?
#
loop_
_entity_poly.entity_id
_entity_poly.type
_entity_poly.pdbx_seq_one_letter_code
_entity_poly.pdbx_strand_id
1 'polypeptide(L)'
;MKGRKQCIVCIFLLFFTISFTGVHKVIAEEVEFSGTTAPLNVNVREEKSLNANILDVIPGNTKVSFKGWEYGEAVKDYWTGNLDNRWFYYFKDGKKVYVTSAYINGNPPNTSTDRKLSVPNILQERSNWCWAGTSVSVLNYFGKTPSQDQYVRYVKGGSYNNLATSREIQYGLSGYGVSSAISSGAKSYDWFKNQINSNQPMIALIMWQNGANIGHFLVLDGFYKGTNGTDYITYMDPWYGDHYNHNFSMFHNNNNFWWNETVYNICAN
;
A
#
# COMPACT_ATOMS: atom_id res chain seq x y z
N MET A 1 -50.81 -25.22 -45.40
CA MET A 1 -50.59 -25.04 -43.95
C MET A 1 -49.12 -25.27 -43.61
N LYS A 2 -48.59 -24.48 -42.66
CA LYS A 2 -47.24 -24.50 -42.06
C LYS A 2 -46.13 -23.74 -42.79
N GLY A 3 -46.11 -22.42 -42.56
CA GLY A 3 -44.87 -21.64 -42.60
C GLY A 3 -44.07 -21.88 -41.32
N ARG A 4 -42.79 -22.24 -41.47
CA ARG A 4 -41.82 -22.34 -40.37
C ARG A 4 -41.40 -20.92 -39.95
N LYS A 5 -41.75 -20.52 -38.73
CA LYS A 5 -41.15 -19.33 -38.10
C LYS A 5 -39.81 -19.75 -37.48
N GLN A 6 -38.72 -19.16 -37.95
CA GLN A 6 -37.43 -19.23 -37.25
C GLN A 6 -37.53 -18.37 -35.97
N CYS A 7 -37.41 -19.01 -34.81
CA CYS A 7 -37.16 -18.30 -33.55
C CYS A 7 -35.68 -17.91 -33.51
N ILE A 8 -35.40 -16.62 -33.69
CA ILE A 8 -34.12 -16.03 -33.31
C ILE A 8 -34.09 -15.98 -31.79
N VAL A 9 -33.26 -16.81 -31.17
CA VAL A 9 -32.95 -16.72 -29.75
C VAL A 9 -31.93 -15.59 -29.60
N CYS A 10 -32.39 -14.40 -29.26
CA CYS A 10 -31.52 -13.31 -28.82
C CYS A 10 -30.94 -13.67 -27.44
N ILE A 11 -29.72 -14.18 -27.41
CA ILE A 11 -28.93 -14.28 -26.19
C ILE A 11 -28.59 -12.85 -25.75
N PHE A 12 -29.38 -12.32 -24.82
CA PHE A 12 -28.98 -11.13 -24.07
C PHE A 12 -27.81 -11.53 -23.17
N LEU A 13 -26.59 -11.19 -23.60
CA LEU A 13 -25.43 -11.10 -22.72
C LEU A 13 -25.72 -9.97 -21.72
N LEU A 14 -26.25 -10.34 -20.56
CA LEU A 14 -26.29 -9.49 -19.38
C LEU A 14 -24.84 -9.20 -18.98
N PHE A 15 -24.30 -8.08 -19.48
CA PHE A 15 -23.16 -7.44 -18.87
C PHE A 15 -23.62 -6.93 -17.50
N PHE A 16 -23.44 -7.76 -16.47
CA PHE A 16 -23.50 -7.31 -15.09
C PHE A 16 -22.37 -6.29 -14.90
N THR A 17 -22.70 -5.02 -15.07
CA THR A 17 -21.92 -3.93 -14.50
C THR A 17 -22.14 -4.02 -13.00
N ILE A 18 -21.24 -4.73 -12.31
CA ILE A 18 -21.20 -4.70 -10.86
C ILE A 18 -20.77 -3.27 -10.50
N SER A 19 -21.75 -2.45 -10.15
CA SER A 19 -21.51 -1.16 -9.49
C SER A 19 -20.89 -1.45 -8.13
N PHE A 20 -19.57 -1.28 -8.03
CA PHE A 20 -18.79 -1.47 -6.82
C PHE A 20 -19.00 -0.32 -5.83
N THR A 21 -20.21 -0.13 -5.32
CA THR A 21 -20.47 0.81 -4.21
C THR A 21 -20.12 0.19 -2.84
N GLY A 22 -19.85 -1.11 -2.77
CA GLY A 22 -19.63 -1.86 -1.53
C GLY A 22 -18.19 -2.25 -1.19
N VAL A 23 -17.19 -1.89 -2.01
CA VAL A 23 -15.77 -2.26 -1.78
C VAL A 23 -14.92 -1.08 -1.29
N HIS A 24 -15.56 0.05 -0.93
CA HIS A 24 -14.88 1.27 -0.48
C HIS A 24 -14.16 1.18 0.88
N LYS A 25 -14.18 0.03 1.56
CA LYS A 25 -13.38 -0.22 2.76
C LYS A 25 -12.47 -1.42 2.54
N VAL A 26 -11.52 -1.26 1.64
CA VAL A 26 -10.33 -2.12 1.62
C VAL A 26 -9.31 -1.47 2.55
N ILE A 27 -9.11 -2.13 3.67
CA ILE A 27 -8.65 -1.58 4.94
C ILE A 27 -7.13 -1.38 4.92
N ALA A 28 -6.70 -0.13 4.92
CA ALA A 28 -5.41 0.25 5.47
C ALA A 28 -5.57 0.61 6.95
N GLU A 29 -5.68 -0.39 7.82
CA GLU A 29 -5.61 -0.23 9.28
C GLU A 29 -4.89 -1.48 9.84
N GLU A 30 -3.86 -1.43 10.68
CA GLU A 30 -3.52 -0.40 11.67
C GLU A 30 -2.00 -0.23 11.89
N VAL A 31 -1.63 1.00 12.25
CA VAL A 31 -0.75 1.21 13.41
C VAL A 31 -1.38 2.23 14.34
N GLU A 32 -2.12 1.74 15.33
CA GLU A 32 -2.61 2.57 16.41
C GLU A 32 -1.54 2.75 17.48
N PHE A 33 -1.07 3.97 17.62
CA PHE A 33 -0.27 4.39 18.76
C PHE A 33 -0.75 5.74 19.25
N SER A 34 -0.34 6.11 20.45
CA SER A 34 -0.67 7.41 20.99
C SER A 34 0.58 8.17 21.37
N GLY A 35 0.51 9.49 21.26
CA GLY A 35 1.48 10.40 21.83
C GLY A 35 0.80 11.58 22.48
N THR A 36 1.56 12.34 23.25
CA THR A 36 1.09 13.56 23.90
C THR A 36 1.75 14.75 23.25
N THR A 37 0.99 15.75 22.83
CA THR A 37 1.56 16.99 22.29
C THR A 37 2.50 17.65 23.29
N ALA A 38 3.53 18.34 22.78
CA ALA A 38 4.36 19.22 23.58
C ALA A 38 3.50 20.23 24.37
N PRO A 39 4.05 20.94 25.38
CA PRO A 39 3.35 22.01 26.11
C PRO A 39 3.04 23.27 25.26
N LEU A 40 2.68 23.10 24.00
CA LEU A 40 2.36 24.13 23.02
C LEU A 40 1.27 23.62 22.07
N ASN A 41 0.58 24.55 21.42
CA ASN A 41 -0.40 24.23 20.39
C ASN A 41 0.28 23.60 19.16
N VAL A 42 -0.18 22.44 18.73
CA VAL A 42 0.41 21.69 17.61
C VAL A 42 -0.55 21.74 16.41
N ASN A 43 -0.03 22.24 15.28
CA ASN A 43 -0.79 22.34 14.04
C ASN A 43 -0.98 20.97 13.37
N VAL A 44 -2.21 20.72 12.94
CA VAL A 44 -2.60 19.60 12.07
C VAL A 44 -2.66 20.12 10.64
N ARG A 45 -2.03 19.42 9.70
CA ARG A 45 -1.75 19.94 8.37
C ARG A 45 -2.24 19.02 7.26
N GLU A 46 -2.47 19.61 6.09
CA GLU A 46 -2.85 18.87 4.86
C GLU A 46 -1.74 17.99 4.32
N GLU A 47 -0.49 18.39 4.51
CA GLU A 47 0.70 17.72 3.96
C GLU A 47 1.81 17.65 5.02
N LYS A 48 2.84 16.83 4.75
CA LYS A 48 3.99 16.58 5.62
C LYS A 48 5.04 17.70 5.57
N SER A 49 4.59 18.95 5.70
CA SER A 49 5.41 20.15 5.63
C SER A 49 4.89 21.26 6.57
N LEU A 50 5.80 22.04 7.15
CA LEU A 50 5.47 23.21 7.97
C LEU A 50 4.84 24.35 7.18
N ASN A 51 5.01 24.36 5.86
CA ASN A 51 4.39 25.33 4.94
C ASN A 51 3.00 24.89 4.45
N ALA A 52 2.57 23.67 4.77
CA ALA A 52 1.25 23.18 4.38
C ALA A 52 0.13 23.88 5.18
N ASN A 53 -1.05 23.98 4.56
CA ASN A 53 -2.25 24.55 5.18
C ASN A 53 -2.56 23.87 6.51
N ILE A 54 -2.97 24.68 7.50
CA ILE A 54 -3.38 24.23 8.82
C ILE A 54 -4.88 23.92 8.76
N LEU A 55 -5.24 22.67 9.09
CA LEU A 55 -6.63 22.20 9.14
C LEU A 55 -7.21 22.21 10.54
N ASP A 56 -6.37 22.11 11.56
CA ASP A 56 -6.78 22.06 12.96
C ASP A 56 -5.58 22.39 13.88
N VAL A 57 -5.87 22.61 15.16
CA VAL A 57 -4.87 22.86 16.18
C VAL A 57 -5.17 22.01 17.40
N ILE A 58 -4.23 21.15 17.78
CA ILE A 58 -4.33 20.32 18.98
C ILE A 58 -3.72 21.12 20.15
N PRO A 59 -4.43 21.28 21.27
CA PRO A 59 -3.89 21.95 22.44
C PRO A 59 -2.65 21.25 23.00
N GLY A 60 -1.78 21.99 23.69
CA GLY A 60 -0.62 21.41 24.36
C GLY A 60 -0.99 20.41 25.45
N ASN A 61 -0.11 19.45 25.72
CA ASN A 61 -0.31 18.35 26.67
C ASN A 61 -1.55 17.47 26.40
N THR A 62 -2.00 17.40 25.15
CA THR A 62 -3.14 16.58 24.73
C THR A 62 -2.67 15.22 24.23
N LYS A 63 -3.29 14.14 24.73
CA LYS A 63 -3.07 12.79 24.19
C LYS A 63 -3.83 12.63 22.87
N VAL A 64 -3.15 12.14 21.85
CA VAL A 64 -3.67 11.94 20.49
C VAL A 64 -3.36 10.52 20.05
N SER A 65 -4.33 9.87 19.41
CA SER A 65 -4.15 8.58 18.76
C SER A 65 -3.85 8.78 17.28
N PHE A 66 -2.82 8.11 16.79
CA PHE A 66 -2.37 8.15 15.41
C PHE A 66 -2.61 6.80 14.75
N LYS A 67 -2.86 6.84 13.44
CA LYS A 67 -3.10 5.66 12.59
C LYS A 67 -1.83 5.21 11.85
N GLY A 68 -0.77 6.00 11.91
CA GLY A 68 0.52 5.69 11.32
C GLY A 68 1.41 6.93 11.22
N TRP A 69 2.49 6.81 10.47
CA TRP A 69 3.41 7.90 10.16
C TRP A 69 4.03 7.71 8.79
N GLU A 70 4.54 8.79 8.26
CA GLU A 70 5.24 8.86 7.00
C GLU A 70 6.44 9.80 7.11
N TYR A 71 7.36 9.75 6.16
CA TYR A 71 8.48 10.68 6.08
C TYR A 71 8.12 11.92 5.25
N GLY A 72 8.62 13.09 5.66
CA GLY A 72 8.38 14.39 5.04
C GLY A 72 9.45 15.42 5.40
N GLU A 73 9.06 16.69 5.50
CA GLU A 73 9.96 17.78 5.90
C GLU A 73 10.58 17.51 7.28
N ALA A 74 11.89 17.73 7.41
CA ALA A 74 12.60 17.61 8.67
C ALA A 74 12.31 18.82 9.59
N VAL A 75 11.76 18.55 10.77
CA VAL A 75 11.38 19.56 11.77
C VAL A 75 12.25 19.37 13.00
N LYS A 76 12.64 20.47 13.65
CA LYS A 76 13.43 20.42 14.88
C LYS A 76 12.56 19.93 16.05
N ASP A 77 12.94 18.80 16.62
CA ASP A 77 12.26 18.15 17.75
C ASP A 77 12.32 19.01 19.02
N TYR A 78 11.18 19.12 19.71
CA TYR A 78 11.01 20.00 20.86
C TYR A 78 11.86 19.57 22.06
N TRP A 79 12.02 18.26 22.30
CA TRP A 79 12.72 17.74 23.48
C TRP A 79 14.22 17.59 23.24
N THR A 80 14.61 17.12 22.07
CA THR A 80 15.99 16.72 21.76
C THR A 80 16.74 17.79 20.96
N GLY A 81 16.03 18.68 20.26
CA GLY A 81 16.64 19.67 19.36
C GLY A 81 17.23 19.09 18.07
N ASN A 82 17.15 17.77 17.87
CA ASN A 82 17.56 17.10 16.65
C ASN A 82 16.49 17.25 15.56
N LEU A 83 16.85 17.03 14.30
CA LEU A 83 15.88 16.98 13.21
C LEU A 83 15.12 15.65 13.23
N ASP A 84 13.79 15.74 13.14
CA ASP A 84 12.88 14.60 12.93
C ASP A 84 12.07 14.83 11.67
N ASN A 85 12.14 13.89 10.73
CA ASN A 85 11.43 13.95 9.45
C ASN A 85 10.15 13.12 9.43
N ARG A 86 9.72 12.59 10.58
CA ARG A 86 8.49 11.81 10.68
C ARG A 86 7.28 12.73 10.87
N TRP A 87 6.20 12.37 10.20
CA TRP A 87 4.91 13.04 10.28
C TRP A 87 3.86 11.99 10.62
N PHE A 88 3.28 12.08 11.81
CA PHE A 88 2.24 11.16 12.27
C PHE A 88 0.92 11.56 11.63
N TYR A 89 0.11 10.59 11.25
CA TYR A 89 -1.18 10.86 10.64
C TYR A 89 -2.33 10.19 11.37
N TYR A 90 -3.51 10.79 11.22
CA TYR A 90 -4.80 10.20 11.54
C TYR A 90 -5.82 10.65 10.50
N PHE A 91 -7.06 10.14 10.58
CA PHE A 91 -8.13 10.54 9.67
C PHE A 91 -9.08 11.50 10.39
N LYS A 92 -9.34 12.66 9.77
CA LYS A 92 -10.34 13.64 10.19
C LYS A 92 -11.30 13.85 9.02
N ASP A 93 -12.59 13.63 9.24
CA ASP A 93 -13.65 13.76 8.22
C ASP A 93 -13.35 12.96 6.93
N GLY A 94 -12.75 11.76 7.08
CA GLY A 94 -12.36 10.89 5.96
C GLY A 94 -11.09 11.32 5.22
N LYS A 95 -10.48 12.45 5.59
CA LYS A 95 -9.20 12.94 5.02
C LYS A 95 -8.04 12.55 5.92
N LYS A 96 -6.95 12.08 5.33
CA LYS A 96 -5.67 11.87 6.03
C LYS A 96 -5.07 13.23 6.37
N VAL A 97 -4.73 13.44 7.64
CA VAL A 97 -4.14 14.70 8.14
C VAL A 97 -2.87 14.41 8.91
N TYR A 98 -1.93 15.35 8.91
CA TYR A 98 -0.57 15.13 9.41
C TYR A 98 -0.23 16.06 10.57
N VAL A 99 0.56 15.53 11.50
CA VAL A 99 1.14 16.26 12.63
C VAL A 99 2.62 15.93 12.67
N THR A 100 3.47 16.96 12.82
CA THR A 100 4.91 16.72 12.94
C THR A 100 5.21 15.93 14.23
N SER A 101 5.97 14.85 14.09
CA SER A 101 6.39 14.02 15.24
C SER A 101 7.28 14.79 16.23
N ALA A 102 8.01 15.80 15.73
CA ALA A 102 8.89 16.67 16.49
C ALA A 102 8.22 17.33 17.70
N TYR A 103 6.89 17.46 17.69
CA TYR A 103 6.11 18.08 18.76
C TYR A 103 5.20 17.07 19.49
N ILE A 104 5.42 15.77 19.32
CA ILE A 104 4.66 14.71 19.95
C ILE A 104 5.58 13.84 20.82
N ASN A 105 5.36 13.85 22.13
CA ASN A 105 5.97 12.89 23.05
C ASN A 105 5.20 11.58 23.00
N GLY A 106 5.71 10.69 22.18
CA GLY A 106 5.15 9.39 21.93
C GLY A 106 5.56 9.01 20.54
N ASN A 107 6.22 7.88 20.42
CA ASN A 107 6.62 7.40 19.12
C ASN A 107 5.57 6.40 18.65
N PRO A 108 5.41 6.29 17.33
CA PRO A 108 4.95 5.04 16.78
C PRO A 108 5.79 3.93 17.36
N PRO A 109 5.23 2.73 17.43
CA PRO A 109 5.89 1.68 18.11
C PRO A 109 7.25 1.49 17.38
N ASN A 110 8.37 1.88 18.02
CA ASN A 110 9.70 2.04 17.41
C ASN A 110 10.78 1.48 18.32
N THR A 111 11.55 0.49 17.84
CA THR A 111 12.92 0.23 18.30
C THR A 111 13.83 -0.33 17.19
N SER A 112 14.89 0.43 16.85
CA SER A 112 16.20 0.07 16.26
C SER A 112 16.33 -0.68 14.92
N THR A 113 15.30 -1.38 14.45
CA THR A 113 15.34 -2.09 13.16
C THR A 113 14.19 -1.63 12.27
N ASP A 114 14.40 -0.54 11.56
CA ASP A 114 13.51 -0.01 10.54
C ASP A 114 14.24 0.14 9.20
N ARG A 115 13.54 -0.17 8.11
CA ARG A 115 14.03 0.06 6.76
C ARG A 115 12.84 0.23 5.83
N LYS A 116 12.93 1.19 4.91
CA LYS A 116 11.98 1.37 3.82
C LYS A 116 12.73 1.65 2.52
N LEU A 117 12.36 0.96 1.45
CA LEU A 117 12.86 1.21 0.10
C LEU A 117 12.15 2.43 -0.50
N SER A 118 12.78 3.10 -1.47
CA SER A 118 12.19 4.26 -2.15
C SER A 118 11.23 3.83 -3.27
N VAL A 119 10.32 2.90 -2.98
CA VAL A 119 9.27 2.47 -3.91
C VAL A 119 8.24 3.60 -4.04
N PRO A 120 7.91 4.08 -5.27
CA PRO A 120 7.02 5.22 -5.45
C PRO A 120 5.54 4.86 -5.31
N ASN A 121 4.76 5.84 -4.84
CA ASN A 121 3.30 5.82 -4.86
C ASN A 121 2.78 5.79 -6.31
N ILE A 122 1.98 4.77 -6.67
CA ILE A 122 1.34 4.66 -8.00
C ILE A 122 -0.12 4.27 -7.82
N LEU A 123 -1.03 5.15 -8.26
CA LEU A 123 -2.47 4.86 -8.33
C LEU A 123 -2.79 4.03 -9.57
N GLN A 124 -3.54 2.93 -9.45
CA GLN A 124 -3.97 2.13 -10.59
C GLN A 124 -4.89 2.92 -11.52
N GLU A 125 -4.61 2.87 -12.83
CA GLU A 125 -5.35 3.66 -13.83
C GLU A 125 -6.72 3.05 -14.17
N ARG A 126 -6.94 1.76 -13.86
CA ARG A 126 -8.21 1.06 -14.08
C ARG A 126 -8.55 0.12 -12.93
N SER A 127 -9.83 -0.28 -12.85
CA SER A 127 -10.37 -1.08 -11.73
C SER A 127 -9.68 -2.43 -11.53
N ASN A 128 -9.20 -3.08 -12.59
CA ASN A 128 -8.56 -4.41 -12.52
C ASN A 128 -7.03 -4.34 -12.68
N TRP A 129 -6.42 -3.16 -12.50
CA TRP A 129 -5.01 -2.91 -12.79
C TRP A 129 -4.12 -2.80 -11.54
N CYS A 130 -4.54 -3.35 -10.39
CA CYS A 130 -3.68 -3.42 -9.20
C CYS A 130 -2.33 -4.10 -9.51
N TRP A 131 -2.34 -5.15 -10.35
CA TRP A 131 -1.14 -5.84 -10.83
C TRP A 131 -0.24 -4.94 -11.70
N ALA A 132 -0.81 -4.03 -12.48
CA ALA A 132 -0.05 -3.09 -13.29
C ALA A 132 0.50 -1.94 -12.42
N GLY A 133 -0.31 -1.38 -11.51
CA GLY A 133 0.11 -0.33 -10.58
C GLY A 133 1.26 -0.78 -9.67
N THR A 134 1.15 -1.98 -9.08
CA THR A 134 2.25 -2.58 -8.29
C THR A 134 3.50 -2.83 -9.13
N SER A 135 3.36 -3.42 -10.32
CA SER A 135 4.50 -3.69 -11.20
C SER A 135 5.20 -2.41 -11.65
N VAL A 136 4.47 -1.38 -12.07
CA VAL A 136 5.03 -0.09 -12.47
C VAL A 136 5.72 0.61 -11.30
N SER A 137 5.15 0.55 -10.11
CA SER A 137 5.80 1.08 -8.90
C SER A 137 7.16 0.41 -8.65
N VAL A 138 7.20 -0.93 -8.70
CA VAL A 138 8.45 -1.70 -8.56
C VAL A 138 9.44 -1.43 -9.70
N LEU A 139 8.98 -1.31 -10.94
CA LEU A 139 9.83 -0.97 -12.08
C LEU A 139 10.45 0.43 -11.93
N ASN A 140 9.66 1.41 -11.49
CA ASN A 140 10.12 2.78 -11.26
C ASN A 140 11.21 2.82 -10.18
N TYR A 141 11.09 1.99 -9.12
CA TYR A 141 12.14 1.84 -8.11
C TYR A 141 13.49 1.40 -8.72
N PHE A 142 13.46 0.54 -9.75
CA PHE A 142 14.64 0.12 -10.51
C PHE A 142 14.98 1.02 -11.72
N GLY A 143 14.44 2.25 -11.75
CA GLY A 143 14.69 3.23 -12.81
C GLY A 143 14.10 2.86 -14.17
N LYS A 144 13.11 1.95 -14.21
CA LYS A 144 12.37 1.59 -15.43
C LYS A 144 11.00 2.27 -15.36
N THR A 145 10.68 3.16 -16.29
CA THR A 145 9.47 4.02 -16.18
C THR A 145 8.42 3.81 -17.26
N PRO A 146 7.86 2.59 -17.46
CA PRO A 146 6.72 2.42 -18.34
C PRO A 146 5.44 3.00 -17.73
N SER A 147 4.50 3.44 -18.56
CA SER A 147 3.12 3.66 -18.11
C SER A 147 2.43 2.32 -17.79
N GLN A 148 1.36 2.34 -17.00
CA GLN A 148 0.59 1.11 -16.73
C GLN A 148 0.04 0.53 -18.03
N ASP A 149 -0.42 1.36 -18.94
CA ASP A 149 -0.91 0.97 -20.25
C ASP A 149 0.18 0.31 -21.12
N GLN A 150 1.42 0.81 -21.13
CA GLN A 150 2.55 0.16 -21.80
C GLN A 150 2.86 -1.21 -21.18
N TYR A 151 2.86 -1.30 -19.86
CA TYR A 151 3.07 -2.56 -19.14
C TYR A 151 1.96 -3.58 -19.44
N VAL A 152 0.70 -3.14 -19.41
CA VAL A 152 -0.45 -4.00 -19.69
C VAL A 152 -0.42 -4.50 -21.13
N ARG A 153 -0.10 -3.65 -22.11
CA ARG A 153 0.07 -4.08 -23.51
C ARG A 153 1.18 -5.09 -23.67
N TYR A 154 2.31 -4.92 -22.98
CA TYR A 154 3.39 -5.87 -23.01
C TYR A 154 2.96 -7.25 -22.49
N VAL A 155 2.24 -7.28 -21.36
CA VAL A 155 1.83 -8.53 -20.69
C VAL A 155 0.66 -9.21 -21.39
N LYS A 156 -0.34 -8.44 -21.85
CA LYS A 156 -1.62 -8.96 -22.35
C LYS A 156 -1.78 -8.88 -23.87
N GLY A 157 -0.82 -8.29 -24.59
CA GLY A 157 -0.91 -8.05 -26.03
C GLY A 157 -1.88 -6.92 -26.42
N GLY A 158 -2.41 -6.17 -25.45
CA GLY A 158 -3.38 -5.09 -25.67
C GLY A 158 -3.78 -4.38 -24.37
N SER A 159 -4.50 -3.27 -24.49
CA SER A 159 -4.95 -2.47 -23.34
C SER A 159 -6.30 -2.98 -22.81
N TYR A 160 -6.25 -4.05 -22.03
CA TYR A 160 -7.46 -4.69 -21.49
C TYR A 160 -7.61 -4.46 -19.97
N ASN A 161 -8.82 -4.16 -19.51
CA ASN A 161 -9.14 -4.04 -18.07
C ASN A 161 -9.39 -5.42 -17.43
N ASN A 162 -8.42 -6.33 -17.55
CA ASN A 162 -8.51 -7.71 -17.06
C ASN A 162 -7.62 -7.91 -15.82
N LEU A 163 -8.02 -8.87 -14.99
CA LEU A 163 -7.19 -9.38 -13.89
C LEU A 163 -5.91 -10.05 -14.41
N ALA A 164 -4.92 -10.21 -13.54
CA ALA A 164 -3.70 -10.93 -13.86
C ALA A 164 -3.24 -11.84 -12.71
N THR A 165 -2.39 -12.79 -13.05
CA THR A 165 -1.76 -13.71 -12.09
C THR A 165 -0.37 -13.22 -11.66
N SER A 166 0.14 -13.76 -10.55
CA SER A 166 1.53 -13.55 -10.12
C SER A 166 2.56 -13.93 -11.21
N ARG A 167 2.22 -14.90 -12.06
CA ARG A 167 3.06 -15.32 -13.21
C ARG A 167 3.12 -14.28 -14.32
N GLU A 168 2.03 -13.57 -14.55
CA GLU A 168 1.99 -12.48 -15.52
C GLU A 168 2.75 -11.25 -15.01
N ILE A 169 2.73 -11.00 -13.70
CA ILE A 169 3.62 -10.01 -13.07
C ILE A 169 5.09 -10.40 -13.29
N GLN A 170 5.48 -11.64 -12.97
CA GLN A 170 6.85 -12.12 -13.19
C GLN A 170 7.28 -11.98 -14.66
N TYR A 171 6.42 -12.38 -15.61
CA TYR A 171 6.66 -12.22 -17.04
C TYR A 171 6.85 -10.75 -17.43
N GLY A 172 5.98 -9.87 -16.95
CA GLY A 172 6.06 -8.43 -17.19
C GLY A 172 7.34 -7.83 -16.65
N LEU A 173 7.68 -8.06 -15.38
CA LEU A 173 8.92 -7.59 -14.76
C LEU A 173 10.16 -8.04 -15.55
N SER A 174 10.21 -9.32 -15.93
CA SER A 174 11.32 -9.87 -16.72
C SER A 174 11.48 -9.17 -18.07
N GLY A 175 10.37 -8.76 -18.70
CA GLY A 175 10.38 -8.01 -19.95
C GLY A 175 11.05 -6.64 -19.88
N TYR A 176 11.10 -6.06 -18.68
CA TYR A 176 11.77 -4.79 -18.40
C TYR A 176 13.13 -4.97 -17.70
N GLY A 177 13.70 -6.18 -17.75
CA GLY A 177 15.02 -6.48 -17.18
C GLY A 177 15.03 -6.58 -15.66
N VAL A 178 13.89 -6.89 -15.03
CA VAL A 178 13.78 -7.12 -13.59
C VAL A 178 13.43 -8.59 -13.33
N SER A 179 14.34 -9.32 -12.73
CA SER A 179 14.14 -10.72 -12.35
C SER A 179 13.27 -10.84 -11.11
N SER A 180 12.55 -11.96 -10.99
CA SER A 180 11.74 -12.29 -9.80
C SER A 180 11.42 -13.78 -9.73
N ALA A 181 10.99 -14.25 -8.56
CA ALA A 181 10.49 -15.58 -8.29
C ALA A 181 9.08 -15.52 -7.67
N ILE A 182 8.34 -16.63 -7.70
CA ILE A 182 6.97 -16.74 -7.16
C ILE A 182 6.91 -17.87 -6.16
N SER A 183 6.14 -17.67 -5.09
CA SER A 183 5.83 -18.74 -4.14
C SER A 183 4.48 -18.52 -3.48
N SER A 184 3.90 -19.60 -2.95
CA SER A 184 2.66 -19.55 -2.19
C SER A 184 2.87 -18.95 -0.79
N GLY A 185 1.81 -18.30 -0.32
CA GLY A 185 1.62 -17.76 1.02
C GLY A 185 2.55 -16.62 1.40
N ALA A 186 2.32 -16.11 2.60
CA ALA A 186 3.28 -15.24 3.27
C ALA A 186 4.58 -15.99 3.62
N LYS A 187 5.66 -15.23 3.75
CA LYS A 187 6.94 -15.73 4.28
C LYS A 187 7.09 -15.38 5.76
N SER A 188 8.16 -15.84 6.41
CA SER A 188 8.46 -15.41 7.77
C SER A 188 8.88 -13.94 7.78
N TYR A 189 8.72 -13.27 8.92
CA TYR A 189 9.11 -11.87 9.05
C TYR A 189 10.61 -11.66 8.83
N ASP A 190 11.46 -12.56 9.33
CA ASP A 190 12.90 -12.49 9.10
C ASP A 190 13.26 -12.65 7.62
N TRP A 191 12.56 -13.54 6.91
CA TRP A 191 12.77 -13.69 5.47
C TRP A 191 12.36 -12.43 4.71
N PHE A 192 11.22 -11.83 5.07
CA PHE A 192 10.78 -10.54 4.50
C PHE A 192 11.83 -9.44 4.74
N LYS A 193 12.31 -9.28 5.98
CA LYS A 193 13.37 -8.33 6.30
C LYS A 193 14.63 -8.57 5.46
N ASN A 194 15.01 -9.82 5.22
CA ASN A 194 16.19 -10.13 4.39
C ASN A 194 16.03 -9.67 2.94
N GLN A 195 14.82 -9.77 2.37
CA GLN A 195 14.51 -9.24 1.03
C GLN A 195 14.66 -7.72 1.00
N ILE A 196 13.98 -7.02 1.92
CA ILE A 196 14.05 -5.55 2.02
C ILE A 196 15.49 -5.10 2.30
N ASN A 197 16.22 -5.82 3.15
CA ASN A 197 17.63 -5.53 3.44
C ASN A 197 18.56 -5.70 2.23
N SER A 198 18.14 -6.51 1.26
CA SER A 198 18.84 -6.75 0.01
C SER A 198 18.39 -5.82 -1.13
N ASN A 199 17.63 -4.75 -0.82
CA ASN A 199 17.03 -3.85 -1.83
C ASN A 199 16.05 -4.55 -2.77
N GLN A 200 15.37 -5.59 -2.29
CA GLN A 200 14.41 -6.37 -3.07
C GLN A 200 13.01 -6.15 -2.51
N PRO A 201 12.19 -5.26 -3.13
CA PRO A 201 10.78 -5.17 -2.77
C PRO A 201 10.07 -6.48 -3.13
N MET A 202 8.90 -6.70 -2.54
CA MET A 202 8.07 -7.87 -2.82
C MET A 202 6.69 -7.44 -3.28
N ILE A 203 6.00 -8.26 -4.08
CA ILE A 203 4.60 -8.04 -4.41
C ILE A 203 3.79 -9.16 -3.76
N ALA A 204 2.87 -8.80 -2.86
CA ALA A 204 1.97 -9.72 -2.19
C ALA A 204 0.61 -9.75 -2.89
N LEU A 205 0.07 -10.95 -3.10
CA LEU A 205 -1.32 -11.15 -3.46
C LEU A 205 -2.11 -11.46 -2.19
N ILE A 206 -3.06 -10.60 -1.84
CA ILE A 206 -4.06 -10.90 -0.82
C ILE A 206 -5.35 -11.40 -1.47
N MET A 207 -6.09 -12.25 -0.76
CA MET A 207 -7.41 -12.74 -1.15
C MET A 207 -8.44 -12.38 -0.07
N TRP A 208 -9.63 -11.96 -0.47
CA TRP A 208 -10.68 -11.53 0.44
C TRP A 208 -11.35 -12.71 1.14
N GLN A 209 -11.70 -12.53 2.42
CA GLN A 209 -12.47 -13.51 3.21
C GLN A 209 -13.95 -13.61 2.80
N ASN A 210 -14.44 -12.64 2.03
CA ASN A 210 -15.85 -12.58 1.60
C ASN A 210 -16.21 -13.59 0.49
N GLY A 211 -15.31 -14.52 0.15
CA GLY A 211 -15.51 -15.55 -0.87
C GLY A 211 -15.32 -15.07 -2.31
N ALA A 212 -14.89 -13.83 -2.53
CA ALA A 212 -14.53 -13.36 -3.86
C ALA A 212 -13.30 -14.10 -4.39
N ASN A 213 -13.38 -14.65 -5.61
CA ASN A 213 -12.24 -15.28 -6.29
C ASN A 213 -11.36 -14.25 -7.03
N ILE A 214 -11.23 -13.06 -6.45
CA ILE A 214 -10.45 -11.93 -6.97
C ILE A 214 -9.61 -11.42 -5.81
N GLY A 215 -8.31 -11.27 -6.04
CA GLY A 215 -7.38 -10.75 -5.05
C GLY A 215 -6.97 -9.31 -5.33
N HIS A 216 -6.04 -8.82 -4.50
CA HIS A 216 -5.44 -7.50 -4.64
C HIS A 216 -3.93 -7.59 -4.47
N PHE A 217 -3.20 -6.94 -5.37
CA PHE A 217 -1.74 -6.90 -5.31
C PHE A 217 -1.27 -5.66 -4.57
N LEU A 218 -0.32 -5.85 -3.66
CA LEU A 218 0.29 -4.81 -2.83
C LEU A 218 1.81 -4.93 -2.95
N VAL A 219 2.54 -3.82 -2.92
CA VAL A 219 4.02 -3.86 -2.89
C VAL A 219 4.47 -3.75 -1.44
N LEU A 220 5.21 -4.73 -0.91
CA LEU A 220 5.84 -4.64 0.40
C LEU A 220 7.26 -4.11 0.23
N ASP A 221 7.57 -3.00 0.91
CA ASP A 221 8.80 -2.25 0.68
C ASP A 221 9.48 -1.75 1.96
N GLY A 222 8.91 -2.02 3.14
CA GLY A 222 9.53 -1.61 4.39
C GLY A 222 9.07 -2.39 5.61
N PHE A 223 9.81 -2.24 6.70
CA PHE A 223 9.51 -2.84 7.99
C PHE A 223 9.97 -1.93 9.12
N TYR A 224 9.39 -2.12 10.29
CA TYR A 224 9.89 -1.56 11.54
C TYR A 224 9.40 -2.38 12.74
N LYS A 225 10.03 -2.18 13.90
CA LYS A 225 9.68 -2.83 15.17
C LYS A 225 8.95 -1.88 16.09
N GLY A 226 7.83 -2.36 16.64
CA GLY A 226 6.98 -1.72 17.63
C GLY A 226 7.61 -1.38 18.99
N THR A 227 7.02 -0.47 19.79
CA THR A 227 7.31 -0.20 21.21
C THR A 227 7.13 -1.46 22.07
N ASN A 228 6.22 -2.36 21.67
CA ASN A 228 6.01 -3.65 22.33
C ASN A 228 6.75 -4.80 21.63
N GLY A 229 7.71 -4.49 20.75
CA GLY A 229 8.40 -5.51 19.94
C GLY A 229 7.55 -6.10 18.80
N THR A 230 6.34 -5.57 18.57
CA THR A 230 5.45 -5.98 17.48
C THR A 230 6.09 -5.78 16.11
N ASP A 231 5.96 -6.74 15.22
CA ASP A 231 6.47 -6.65 13.85
C ASP A 231 5.50 -5.96 12.92
N TYR A 232 5.98 -4.97 12.17
CA TYR A 232 5.19 -4.22 11.21
C TYR A 232 5.84 -4.22 9.83
N ILE A 233 5.00 -4.11 8.81
CA ILE A 233 5.39 -3.93 7.41
C ILE A 233 4.86 -2.61 6.89
N THR A 234 5.56 -2.07 5.90
CA THR A 234 5.12 -0.97 5.05
C THR A 234 4.81 -1.52 3.66
N TYR A 235 3.70 -1.06 3.07
CA TYR A 235 3.29 -1.48 1.75
C TYR A 235 2.63 -0.36 0.94
N MET A 236 2.82 -0.36 -0.38
CA MET A 236 2.14 0.48 -1.35
C MET A 236 0.87 -0.20 -1.83
N ASP A 237 -0.27 0.48 -1.69
CA ASP A 237 -1.55 0.03 -2.21
C ASP A 237 -1.90 0.81 -3.49
N PRO A 238 -1.94 0.15 -4.66
CA PRO A 238 -2.22 0.83 -5.92
C PRO A 238 -3.68 1.30 -6.02
N TRP A 239 -4.60 0.82 -5.19
CA TRP A 239 -5.98 1.32 -5.19
C TRP A 239 -6.05 2.76 -4.71
N TYR A 240 -5.20 3.10 -3.73
CA TYR A 240 -5.11 4.44 -3.14
C TYR A 240 -3.94 5.25 -3.70
N GLY A 241 -2.96 4.58 -4.32
CA GLY A 241 -1.72 5.20 -4.76
C GLY A 241 -0.91 5.73 -3.59
N ASP A 242 -0.91 5.01 -2.47
CA ASP A 242 -0.28 5.47 -1.24
C ASP A 242 0.31 4.32 -0.42
N HIS A 243 1.21 4.66 0.51
CA HIS A 243 1.78 3.69 1.45
C HIS A 243 1.02 3.65 2.77
N TYR A 244 1.01 2.46 3.35
CA TYR A 244 0.41 2.17 4.64
C TYR A 244 1.29 1.22 5.42
N ASN A 245 0.97 1.07 6.71
CA ASN A 245 1.65 0.15 7.60
C ASN A 245 0.65 -0.86 8.18
N HIS A 246 1.11 -2.09 8.44
CA HIS A 246 0.27 -3.13 9.02
C HIS A 246 1.09 -4.02 9.94
N ASN A 247 0.49 -4.48 11.04
CA ASN A 247 1.08 -5.54 11.86
C ASN A 247 1.29 -6.79 10.99
N PHE A 248 2.50 -7.35 10.97
CA PHE A 248 2.86 -8.47 10.11
C PHE A 248 2.02 -9.73 10.35
N SER A 249 1.79 -10.09 11.63
CA SER A 249 1.00 -11.28 11.95
C SER A 249 -0.45 -11.13 11.53
N MET A 250 -0.99 -9.90 11.61
CA MET A 250 -2.35 -9.61 11.14
C MET A 250 -2.43 -9.47 9.62
N PHE A 251 -1.35 -9.08 8.94
CA PHE A 251 -1.31 -9.01 7.48
C PHE A 251 -1.27 -10.40 6.85
N HIS A 252 -0.71 -11.39 7.56
CA HIS A 252 -0.73 -12.79 7.14
C HIS A 252 -2.17 -13.30 6.92
N ASN A 253 -3.05 -13.07 7.90
CA ASN A 253 -4.45 -13.47 7.85
C ASN A 253 -5.25 -12.67 8.88
N ASN A 254 -6.38 -12.10 8.46
CA ASN A 254 -7.32 -11.40 9.32
C ASN A 254 -8.76 -11.59 8.80
N ASN A 255 -9.72 -10.91 9.44
CA ASN A 255 -11.15 -11.02 9.10
C ASN A 255 -11.52 -10.47 7.71
N ASN A 256 -10.62 -9.73 7.06
CA ASN A 256 -10.87 -9.09 5.76
C ASN A 256 -10.17 -9.83 4.62
N PHE A 257 -8.93 -10.24 4.83
CA PHE A 257 -8.12 -10.89 3.82
C PHE A 257 -7.09 -11.86 4.40
N TRP A 258 -6.51 -12.68 3.53
CA TRP A 258 -5.34 -13.50 3.81
C TRP A 258 -4.32 -13.39 2.70
N TRP A 259 -3.03 -13.52 3.04
CA TRP A 259 -1.92 -13.45 2.09
C TRP A 259 -1.74 -14.78 1.35
N ASN A 260 -2.09 -14.79 0.06
CA ASN A 260 -2.16 -15.98 -0.79
C ASN A 260 -0.89 -16.29 -1.58
N GLU A 261 -0.27 -15.30 -2.21
CA GLU A 261 0.95 -15.51 -3.01
C GLU A 261 1.94 -14.38 -2.84
N THR A 262 3.19 -14.66 -3.19
CA THR A 262 4.30 -13.73 -3.07
C THR A 262 5.17 -13.78 -4.33
N VAL A 263 5.37 -12.62 -4.96
CA VAL A 263 6.45 -12.35 -5.92
C VAL A 263 7.63 -11.74 -5.16
N TYR A 264 8.82 -12.32 -5.30
CA TYR A 264 9.99 -12.02 -4.48
C TYR A 264 11.30 -12.17 -5.24
N ASN A 265 12.43 -11.97 -4.56
CA ASN A 265 13.76 -11.87 -5.15
C ASN A 265 13.74 -10.88 -6.32
N ILE A 266 12.97 -9.79 -6.17
CA ILE A 266 12.79 -8.83 -7.25
C ILE A 266 14.06 -7.98 -7.33
N CYS A 267 14.81 -8.09 -8.42
CA CYS A 267 16.04 -7.36 -8.62
C CYS A 267 16.23 -6.96 -10.09
N ALA A 268 16.81 -5.79 -10.32
CA ALA A 268 17.29 -5.43 -11.65
C ALA A 268 18.48 -6.30 -12.06
N ASN A 269 18.47 -6.73 -13.32
CA ASN A 269 19.62 -7.40 -13.95
C ASN A 269 20.77 -6.45 -14.25
#